data_AF-A0A5Q0NXK0-F1
#
_entry.id   AF-A0A5Q0NXK0-F1
#
_cell.length_a   1.000
_cell.length_b   1.000
_cell.length_c   1.000
_cell.angle_alpha   90.00
_cell.angle_beta   90.00
_cell.angle_gamma   90.00
#
_symmetry.space_group_name_H-M   'P 1'
#
loop_
_entity.id
_entity.type
_entity.pdbx_description
1 polymer ?
#
loop_
_entity_poly.entity_id
_entity_poly.type
_entity_poly.pdbx_seq_one_letter_code
_entity_poly.pdbx_strand_id
1 'polypeptide(L)'
;MRHPSFRTSRARTRPGRRLAGALAAMLALSVAGTTTVLTTPPPAAAAASASASNPPTPGSFTGYGFDQCLTPTQQAMNTWLRTSPFLAVGVYISGASRACRDQPNLTPTWVKKQLAKGWRLLPITLGPQASCQPRFPRYGNDPTINPAPGKHGLYGQARTMGRAEADSAVAAAKRLGIVPGSTLFYDLEGYDNTNTHCRESALAFLTGWTNRVRAQGYLSGVYSSASSGIVALDKARRTKQRAIVVPDQIWIARWDGIANTSTTYIPEDGWRPGGRLKQYRGGHDETWGGVRINIDSNYLDLGQGSVAARETHCGGVRVDFERYQALQAPTAGRVAPAAQVMALQCLLTEQGIYTGRLHGTYNTRLIKAVNQWQREAGQPVSRSWTHKNWMSLTAAGPRAVLKHGSAGTMVRRVQRALNAARPAAAIAVTGTFEATTTAAVKGYQKKVGLPQSGVVEGRTWRHLAKGVR
;
A
#
# COMPACT_ATOMS: atom_id res chain seq x y z
N MET A 1 -49.08 -58.83 16.44
CA MET A 1 -50.00 -58.96 17.59
C MET A 1 -50.17 -57.60 18.26
N ARG A 2 -51.34 -57.33 18.86
CA ARG A 2 -51.66 -56.34 19.94
C ARG A 2 -50.79 -55.08 20.16
N HIS A 3 -51.40 -53.90 20.02
CA HIS A 3 -51.22 -52.70 20.87
C HIS A 3 -51.68 -52.98 22.35
N PRO A 4 -51.50 -52.11 23.38
CA PRO A 4 -51.07 -50.69 23.41
C PRO A 4 -49.75 -50.51 24.24
N SER A 5 -49.43 -49.59 25.17
CA SER A 5 -50.17 -48.53 25.91
C SER A 5 -49.25 -47.49 26.59
N PHE A 6 -49.86 -46.41 27.14
CA PHE A 6 -49.25 -45.40 28.03
C PHE A 6 -49.39 -45.77 29.53
N ARG A 7 -48.55 -45.19 30.42
CA ARG A 7 -48.92 -44.50 31.70
C ARG A 7 -47.65 -43.99 32.46
N THR A 8 -47.56 -42.74 32.95
CA THR A 8 -48.00 -42.14 34.25
C THR A 8 -47.49 -42.85 35.53
N SER A 9 -47.12 -42.22 36.66
CA SER A 9 -46.94 -40.80 37.09
C SER A 9 -46.47 -40.76 38.58
N ARG A 10 -46.30 -39.55 39.14
CA ARG A 10 -46.30 -39.11 40.57
C ARG A 10 -44.96 -38.85 41.30
N ALA A 11 -45.07 -38.00 42.32
CA ALA A 11 -43.99 -37.40 43.12
C ALA A 11 -44.32 -37.43 44.63
N ARG A 12 -43.30 -37.26 45.50
CA ARG A 12 -43.37 -36.98 46.95
C ARG A 12 -42.24 -36.02 47.39
N THR A 13 -42.24 -35.62 48.66
CA THR A 13 -42.26 -34.17 48.97
C THR A 13 -41.94 -33.81 50.43
N ARG A 14 -40.98 -32.89 50.65
CA ARG A 14 -40.82 -32.03 51.87
C ARG A 14 -40.49 -32.75 53.20
N PRO A 15 -40.23 -32.06 54.36
CA PRO A 15 -40.21 -30.60 54.69
C PRO A 15 -38.86 -30.07 55.27
N GLY A 16 -38.68 -28.80 55.71
CA GLY A 16 -39.50 -27.59 55.48
C GLY A 16 -39.75 -26.61 56.66
N ARG A 17 -38.72 -25.89 57.19
CA ARG A 17 -38.85 -24.73 58.14
C ARG A 17 -37.85 -23.61 57.71
N ARG A 18 -38.17 -22.31 57.55
CA ARG A 18 -38.80 -21.26 58.42
C ARG A 18 -37.88 -20.81 59.57
N LEU A 19 -37.63 -19.52 59.86
CA LEU A 19 -38.50 -18.31 59.96
C LEU A 19 -37.82 -17.04 59.37
N ALA A 20 -38.54 -16.08 58.74
CA ALA A 20 -39.10 -14.79 59.26
C ALA A 20 -38.08 -13.68 59.62
N GLY A 21 -38.33 -12.36 59.43
CA GLY A 21 -39.45 -11.62 58.78
C GLY A 21 -38.93 -10.67 57.67
N ALA A 22 -39.43 -9.44 57.43
CA ALA A 22 -40.59 -8.67 57.91
C ALA A 22 -40.94 -7.55 56.87
N LEU A 23 -41.78 -6.54 57.19
CA LEU A 23 -42.07 -5.35 56.34
C LEU A 23 -42.01 -4.03 57.14
N ALA A 24 -41.73 -2.92 56.43
CA ALA A 24 -42.04 -1.53 56.80
C ALA A 24 -42.29 -0.72 55.50
N ALA A 25 -43.00 0.42 55.55
CA ALA A 25 -43.53 1.06 54.34
C ALA A 25 -43.56 2.62 54.34
N MET A 26 -43.46 3.15 53.12
CA MET A 26 -43.95 4.44 52.61
C MET A 26 -43.28 5.80 52.95
N LEU A 27 -43.28 6.63 51.89
CA LEU A 27 -43.15 8.09 51.77
C LEU A 27 -41.90 8.82 52.32
N ALA A 28 -41.07 9.30 51.37
CA ALA A 28 -40.54 10.66 51.37
C ALA A 28 -40.30 11.11 49.91
N LEU A 29 -40.60 12.37 49.58
CA LEU A 29 -40.22 13.00 48.31
C LEU A 29 -38.95 13.84 48.54
N SER A 30 -37.90 13.63 47.75
CA SER A 30 -36.71 14.50 47.76
C SER A 30 -36.12 14.63 46.36
N VAL A 31 -36.12 15.86 45.84
CA VAL A 31 -35.44 16.20 44.59
C VAL A 31 -33.96 16.40 44.89
N ALA A 32 -33.10 15.58 44.29
CA ALA A 32 -31.65 15.75 44.30
C ALA A 32 -31.12 15.68 42.86
N GLY A 33 -30.23 16.60 42.50
CA GLY A 33 -29.89 16.86 41.11
C GLY A 33 -29.09 15.75 40.44
N THR A 34 -29.47 15.39 39.21
CA THR A 34 -28.64 14.59 38.31
C THR A 34 -27.42 15.41 37.89
N THR A 35 -26.29 15.23 38.58
CA THR A 35 -24.99 15.72 38.14
C THR A 35 -24.59 14.96 36.88
N THR A 36 -24.96 15.51 35.72
CA THR A 36 -24.49 15.05 34.42
C THR A 36 -22.99 15.31 34.32
N VAL A 37 -22.19 14.33 34.75
CA VAL A 37 -20.75 14.31 34.52
C VAL A 37 -20.55 14.26 33.01
N LEU A 38 -20.33 15.43 32.41
CA LEU A 38 -19.91 15.59 31.03
C LEU A 38 -18.49 15.04 30.91
N THR A 39 -18.39 13.71 30.76
CA THR A 39 -17.16 13.03 30.36
C THR A 39 -16.79 13.52 28.97
N THR A 40 -16.03 14.60 28.90
CA THR A 40 -15.47 15.09 27.64
C THR A 40 -14.66 13.96 27.02
N PRO A 41 -15.03 13.45 25.83
CA PRO A 41 -14.21 12.46 25.17
C PRO A 41 -12.81 13.04 24.97
N PRO A 42 -11.74 12.24 25.17
CA PRO A 42 -10.39 12.74 24.97
C PRO A 42 -10.26 13.26 23.54
N PRO A 43 -9.48 14.34 23.30
CA PRO A 43 -9.34 14.92 21.98
C PRO A 43 -8.89 13.84 21.00
N ALA A 44 -9.57 13.75 19.86
CA ALA A 44 -9.31 12.74 18.84
C ALA A 44 -7.93 12.95 18.20
N ALA A 45 -6.89 12.45 18.88
CA ALA A 45 -5.52 12.46 18.41
C ALA A 45 -5.49 11.84 17.02
N ALA A 46 -5.00 12.62 16.05
CA ALA A 46 -5.22 12.36 14.63
C ALA A 46 -4.84 10.91 14.28
N ALA A 47 -5.84 10.14 13.85
CA ALA A 47 -5.69 8.76 13.45
C ALA A 47 -4.89 8.68 12.14
N ALA A 48 -3.57 8.81 12.24
CA ALA A 48 -2.64 8.38 11.22
C ALA A 48 -2.97 6.92 10.92
N SER A 49 -3.57 6.68 9.75
CA SER A 49 -4.37 5.48 9.49
C SER A 49 -3.57 4.23 9.84
N ALA A 50 -4.02 3.50 10.87
CA ALA A 50 -3.40 2.26 11.27
C ALA A 50 -3.54 1.28 10.09
N SER A 51 -2.48 1.15 9.30
CA SER A 51 -2.40 0.11 8.29
C SER A 51 -2.73 -1.20 8.97
N ALA A 52 -3.64 -1.99 8.36
CA ALA A 52 -3.94 -3.33 8.84
C ALA A 52 -2.61 -4.04 9.13
N SER A 53 -2.47 -4.69 10.28
CA SER A 53 -1.19 -5.23 10.77
C SER A 53 -0.55 -6.26 9.82
N ASN A 54 -1.33 -6.72 8.85
CA ASN A 54 -0.94 -7.52 7.70
C ASN A 54 -1.88 -7.20 6.51
N PRO A 55 -1.56 -6.20 5.65
CA PRO A 55 -2.45 -5.76 4.58
C PRO A 55 -2.33 -6.64 3.31
N PRO A 56 -3.40 -6.80 2.52
CA PRO A 56 -3.33 -7.44 1.21
C PRO A 56 -2.29 -6.80 0.29
N THR A 57 -1.55 -7.62 -0.46
CA THR A 57 -0.34 -7.20 -1.17
C THR A 57 -0.31 -7.71 -2.62
N PRO A 58 0.15 -6.92 -3.61
CA PRO A 58 0.60 -5.53 -3.50
C PRO A 58 -0.53 -4.55 -3.14
N GLY A 59 -1.79 -4.94 -3.39
CA GLY A 59 -2.96 -4.07 -3.20
C GLY A 59 -3.03 -2.96 -4.27
N SER A 60 -3.70 -1.84 -3.94
CA SER A 60 -3.66 -0.65 -4.80
C SER A 60 -2.33 0.07 -4.67
N PHE A 61 -1.63 0.27 -5.80
CA PHE A 61 -0.31 0.89 -5.87
C PHE A 61 0.04 1.34 -7.30
N THR A 62 0.65 2.51 -7.42
CA THR A 62 1.29 2.99 -8.67
C THR A 62 2.73 3.37 -8.38
N GLY A 63 3.70 2.82 -9.13
CA GLY A 63 5.11 3.19 -8.96
C GLY A 63 6.11 2.07 -9.22
N TYR A 64 7.34 2.28 -8.78
CA TYR A 64 8.46 1.39 -9.05
C TYR A 64 8.49 0.15 -8.15
N GLY A 65 8.67 -1.01 -8.77
CA GLY A 65 9.06 -2.25 -8.12
C GLY A 65 10.32 -2.83 -8.74
N PHE A 66 10.87 -3.84 -8.10
CA PHE A 66 11.88 -4.72 -8.68
C PHE A 66 11.51 -6.17 -8.37
N ASP A 67 12.13 -7.13 -9.05
CA ASP A 67 12.13 -8.53 -8.63
C ASP A 67 13.53 -9.14 -8.78
N GLN A 68 13.76 -10.24 -8.09
CA GLN A 68 14.97 -11.07 -8.22
C GLN A 68 14.65 -12.48 -7.73
N CYS A 69 15.50 -13.45 -8.05
CA CYS A 69 15.26 -14.82 -7.63
C CYS A 69 15.41 -15.00 -6.10
N LEU A 70 16.60 -14.76 -5.54
CA LEU A 70 16.85 -14.96 -4.10
C LEU A 70 16.27 -13.81 -3.28
N THR A 71 15.41 -14.11 -2.31
CA THR A 71 14.81 -13.09 -1.44
C THR A 71 15.92 -12.31 -0.71
N PRO A 72 15.96 -10.96 -0.82
CA PRO A 72 17.05 -10.15 -0.27
C PRO A 72 17.05 -10.12 1.27
N THR A 73 18.24 -9.98 1.86
CA THR A 73 18.39 -9.91 3.32
C THR A 73 17.65 -8.70 3.92
N GLN A 74 17.27 -8.81 5.20
CA GLN A 74 16.60 -7.71 5.88
C GLN A 74 17.46 -6.43 5.95
N GLN A 75 18.79 -6.55 5.96
CA GLN A 75 19.72 -5.42 5.91
C GLN A 75 19.69 -4.73 4.54
N ALA A 76 19.74 -5.51 3.45
CA ALA A 76 19.62 -5.00 2.09
C ALA A 76 18.29 -4.25 1.90
N MET A 77 17.17 -4.88 2.28
CA MET A 77 15.83 -4.27 2.21
C MET A 77 15.69 -3.00 3.07
N ASN A 78 16.31 -2.97 4.26
CA ASN A 78 16.32 -1.77 5.10
C ASN A 78 17.08 -0.62 4.43
N THR A 79 18.21 -0.89 3.76
CA THR A 79 19.01 0.12 3.07
C THR A 79 18.31 0.60 1.80
N TRP A 80 17.93 -0.31 0.90
CA TRP A 80 17.21 0.00 -0.33
C TRP A 80 15.92 0.79 -0.07
N LEU A 81 15.18 0.48 1.00
CA LEU A 81 14.01 1.28 1.40
C LEU A 81 14.36 2.77 1.55
N ARG A 82 15.52 3.11 2.15
CA ARG A 82 15.96 4.49 2.38
C ARG A 82 16.60 5.18 1.17
N THR A 83 17.06 4.42 0.17
CA THR A 83 17.98 4.95 -0.87
C THR A 83 17.52 4.74 -2.31
N SER A 84 16.76 3.68 -2.62
CA SER A 84 16.27 3.37 -3.98
C SER A 84 14.92 4.02 -4.31
N PRO A 85 14.49 4.10 -5.59
CA PRO A 85 13.15 4.54 -5.95
C PRO A 85 12.05 3.48 -5.69
N PHE A 86 12.41 2.22 -5.47
CA PHE A 86 11.46 1.11 -5.37
C PHE A 86 10.67 1.08 -4.07
N LEU A 87 9.37 0.76 -4.17
CA LEU A 87 8.50 0.45 -3.03
C LEU A 87 7.73 -0.88 -3.19
N ALA A 88 7.90 -1.58 -4.32
CA ALA A 88 7.46 -2.96 -4.51
C ALA A 88 8.66 -3.92 -4.71
N VAL A 89 8.50 -5.18 -4.31
CA VAL A 89 9.50 -6.26 -4.48
C VAL A 89 8.84 -7.59 -4.85
N GLY A 90 9.31 -8.24 -5.91
CA GLY A 90 8.94 -9.61 -6.26
C GLY A 90 9.75 -10.65 -5.50
N VAL A 91 9.07 -11.73 -5.09
CA VAL A 91 9.67 -12.87 -4.36
C VAL A 91 9.05 -14.18 -4.83
N TYR A 92 9.89 -15.17 -5.13
CA TYR A 92 9.46 -16.49 -5.60
C TYR A 92 9.04 -17.37 -4.41
N ILE A 93 7.72 -17.59 -4.25
CA ILE A 93 7.14 -18.31 -3.11
C ILE A 93 6.85 -19.79 -3.39
N SER A 94 6.73 -20.20 -4.67
CA SER A 94 6.25 -21.52 -5.08
C SER A 94 6.70 -21.89 -6.50
N GLY A 95 6.34 -23.08 -6.96
CA GLY A 95 6.63 -23.63 -8.29
C GLY A 95 7.97 -24.36 -8.35
N ALA A 96 7.98 -25.56 -8.94
CA ALA A 96 9.16 -26.44 -8.96
C ALA A 96 10.32 -25.92 -9.83
N SER A 97 10.01 -25.11 -10.83
CA SER A 97 10.88 -24.72 -11.94
C SER A 97 11.72 -23.47 -11.68
N ARG A 98 11.51 -22.80 -10.53
CA ARG A 98 12.31 -21.66 -10.07
C ARG A 98 13.76 -22.05 -9.80
N ALA A 99 14.72 -21.19 -10.16
CA ALA A 99 16.15 -21.44 -9.90
C ALA A 99 16.48 -21.39 -8.40
N CYS A 100 15.97 -20.36 -7.74
CA CYS A 100 16.02 -20.12 -6.30
C CYS A 100 15.00 -21.02 -5.56
N ARG A 101 15.25 -22.33 -5.57
CA ARG A 101 14.44 -23.32 -4.86
C ARG A 101 14.53 -23.12 -3.35
N ASP A 102 15.75 -22.96 -2.84
CA ASP A 102 16.00 -22.45 -1.48
C ASP A 102 15.83 -20.92 -1.44
N GLN A 103 15.34 -20.43 -0.31
CA GLN A 103 14.93 -19.05 -0.06
C GLN A 103 15.18 -18.67 1.42
N PRO A 104 16.44 -18.67 1.91
CA PRO A 104 16.74 -18.64 3.35
C PRO A 104 16.30 -17.34 4.06
N ASN A 105 16.07 -16.24 3.32
CA ASN A 105 15.53 -15.00 3.87
C ASN A 105 13.98 -14.96 3.89
N LEU A 106 13.29 -15.79 3.10
CA LEU A 106 11.84 -15.71 2.86
C LEU A 106 11.05 -16.36 4.00
N THR A 107 10.87 -15.60 5.07
CA THR A 107 10.19 -16.04 6.29
C THR A 107 8.94 -15.22 6.56
N PRO A 108 7.98 -15.72 7.37
CA PRO A 108 6.82 -14.92 7.81
C PRO A 108 7.25 -13.64 8.53
N THR A 109 8.37 -13.71 9.27
CA THR A 109 9.01 -12.57 9.92
C THR A 109 9.54 -11.54 8.90
N TRP A 110 10.12 -11.99 7.78
CA TRP A 110 10.54 -11.08 6.69
C TRP A 110 9.34 -10.43 6.00
N VAL A 111 8.28 -11.19 5.70
CA VAL A 111 7.04 -10.68 5.10
C VAL A 111 6.41 -9.61 5.98
N LYS A 112 6.19 -9.93 7.28
CA LYS A 112 5.64 -8.99 8.27
C LYS A 112 6.50 -7.71 8.39
N LYS A 113 7.83 -7.84 8.44
CA LYS A 113 8.75 -6.68 8.52
C LYS A 113 8.70 -5.80 7.27
N GLN A 114 8.53 -6.36 6.08
CA GLN A 114 8.46 -5.61 4.82
C GLN A 114 7.10 -4.90 4.66
N LEU A 115 5.99 -5.60 4.91
CA LEU A 115 4.65 -5.01 4.87
C LEU A 115 4.51 -3.86 5.89
N ALA A 116 4.99 -4.06 7.14
CA ALA A 116 5.02 -3.01 8.17
C ALA A 116 5.96 -1.82 7.85
N LYS A 117 6.80 -1.93 6.81
CA LYS A 117 7.65 -0.86 6.27
C LYS A 117 7.05 -0.19 5.03
N GLY A 118 5.85 -0.61 4.60
CA GLY A 118 5.18 -0.10 3.40
C GLY A 118 5.64 -0.72 2.08
N TRP A 119 6.50 -1.76 2.11
CA TRP A 119 6.83 -2.52 0.90
C TRP A 119 5.59 -3.26 0.38
N ARG A 120 5.36 -3.19 -0.93
CA ARG A 120 4.42 -4.07 -1.64
C ARG A 120 5.17 -5.34 -2.04
N LEU A 121 4.56 -6.50 -1.86
CA LEU A 121 5.15 -7.78 -2.26
C LEU A 121 4.43 -8.29 -3.50
N LEU A 122 5.19 -8.86 -4.44
CA LEU A 122 4.67 -9.58 -5.60
C LEU A 122 5.03 -11.06 -5.42
N PRO A 123 4.11 -11.91 -4.93
CA PRO A 123 4.38 -13.33 -4.70
C PRO A 123 4.34 -14.09 -6.04
N ILE A 124 5.46 -14.66 -6.46
CA ILE A 124 5.65 -15.30 -7.76
C ILE A 124 5.67 -16.83 -7.62
N THR A 125 5.09 -17.53 -8.59
CA THR A 125 5.11 -18.99 -8.74
C THR A 125 5.63 -19.38 -10.11
N LEU A 126 6.84 -19.95 -10.18
CA LEU A 126 7.46 -20.43 -11.43
C LEU A 126 7.37 -21.96 -11.47
N GLY A 127 6.22 -22.46 -11.92
CA GLY A 127 5.87 -23.88 -12.00
C GLY A 127 6.06 -24.46 -13.42
N PRO A 128 5.24 -25.45 -13.83
CA PRO A 128 5.21 -25.98 -15.18
C PRO A 128 5.17 -24.91 -16.28
N GLN A 129 6.07 -25.02 -17.25
CA GLN A 129 6.18 -24.07 -18.36
C GLN A 129 5.54 -24.62 -19.64
N ALA A 130 5.15 -23.74 -20.58
CA ALA A 130 4.46 -24.13 -21.80
C ALA A 130 5.26 -25.17 -22.62
N SER A 131 4.58 -26.16 -23.22
CA SER A 131 5.20 -27.35 -23.81
C SER A 131 6.22 -27.09 -24.94
N CYS A 132 6.20 -25.89 -25.51
CA CYS A 132 7.06 -25.42 -26.59
C CYS A 132 8.09 -24.37 -26.14
N GLN A 133 8.30 -24.20 -24.82
CA GLN A 133 9.35 -23.34 -24.27
C GLN A 133 10.69 -24.11 -24.29
N PRO A 134 11.65 -23.78 -25.18
CA PRO A 134 12.89 -24.57 -25.34
C PRO A 134 13.83 -24.54 -24.13
N ARG A 135 13.59 -23.66 -23.16
CA ARG A 135 14.36 -23.59 -21.90
C ARG A 135 13.89 -24.54 -20.79
N PHE A 136 12.86 -25.36 -21.02
CA PHE A 136 12.35 -26.29 -20.00
C PHE A 136 12.15 -27.72 -20.53
N PRO A 137 12.51 -28.77 -19.76
CA PRO A 137 13.00 -28.72 -18.38
C PRO A 137 14.41 -28.11 -18.24
N ARG A 138 14.54 -27.12 -17.34
CA ARG A 138 15.76 -26.34 -17.10
C ARG A 138 16.76 -27.13 -16.24
N TYR A 139 16.24 -27.97 -15.36
CA TYR A 139 16.98 -28.84 -14.44
C TYR A 139 16.80 -30.33 -14.78
N GLY A 140 16.43 -30.65 -16.03
CA GLY A 140 16.18 -32.02 -16.50
C GLY A 140 14.89 -32.68 -15.99
N ASN A 141 14.36 -32.25 -14.84
CA ASN A 141 13.18 -32.83 -14.20
C ASN A 141 12.02 -31.84 -13.94
N ASP A 142 12.08 -30.63 -14.47
CA ASP A 142 10.97 -29.67 -14.31
C ASP A 142 9.73 -30.13 -15.07
N PRO A 143 8.52 -29.96 -14.52
CA PRO A 143 7.30 -30.25 -15.25
C PRO A 143 7.11 -29.28 -16.43
N THR A 144 6.49 -29.76 -17.50
CA THR A 144 5.99 -28.94 -18.60
C THR A 144 4.48 -29.09 -18.71
N ILE A 145 3.78 -28.03 -19.12
CA ILE A 145 2.32 -28.02 -19.26
C ILE A 145 1.93 -29.05 -20.32
N ASN A 146 1.09 -30.01 -19.95
CA ASN A 146 0.69 -31.09 -20.85
C ASN A 146 -0.10 -30.55 -22.07
N PRO A 147 0.39 -30.74 -23.32
CA PRO A 147 -0.23 -30.19 -24.51
C PRO A 147 -1.39 -31.00 -25.07
N ALA A 148 -1.77 -32.13 -24.45
CA ALA A 148 -2.79 -33.01 -25.02
C ALA A 148 -4.19 -32.37 -24.99
N PRO A 149 -4.89 -32.23 -26.13
CA PRO A 149 -6.23 -31.63 -26.20
C PRO A 149 -7.30 -32.42 -25.44
N GLY A 150 -7.13 -33.75 -25.33
CA GLY A 150 -8.17 -34.66 -24.85
C GLY A 150 -9.38 -34.74 -25.79
N LYS A 151 -10.37 -35.57 -25.44
CA LYS A 151 -11.52 -35.93 -26.30
C LYS A 151 -12.37 -34.75 -26.82
N HIS A 152 -12.24 -33.56 -26.25
CA HIS A 152 -13.07 -32.39 -26.58
C HIS A 152 -12.26 -31.13 -26.96
N GLY A 153 -10.95 -31.22 -27.16
CA GLY A 153 -10.12 -30.03 -27.43
C GLY A 153 -9.97 -29.06 -26.25
N LEU A 154 -10.25 -29.52 -25.02
CA LEU A 154 -10.35 -28.69 -23.82
C LEU A 154 -9.11 -28.71 -22.92
N TYR A 155 -8.07 -29.51 -23.20
CA TYR A 155 -6.80 -29.55 -22.45
C TYR A 155 -6.99 -29.78 -20.94
N GLY A 156 -7.81 -30.78 -20.59
CA GLY A 156 -8.25 -31.03 -19.22
C GLY A 156 -7.10 -31.30 -18.23
N GLN A 157 -6.02 -31.93 -18.67
CA GLN A 157 -4.83 -32.16 -17.85
C GLN A 157 -4.11 -30.85 -17.51
N ALA A 158 -3.89 -29.96 -18.48
CA ALA A 158 -3.31 -28.64 -18.25
C ALA A 158 -4.12 -27.81 -17.22
N ARG A 159 -5.46 -27.85 -17.29
CA ARG A 159 -6.34 -27.23 -16.27
C ARG A 159 -6.12 -27.80 -14.87
N THR A 160 -5.91 -29.11 -14.75
CA THR A 160 -5.62 -29.77 -13.46
C THR A 160 -4.27 -29.35 -12.91
N MET A 161 -3.23 -29.26 -13.75
CA MET A 161 -1.91 -28.78 -13.35
C MET A 161 -1.98 -27.33 -12.83
N GLY A 162 -2.70 -26.44 -13.53
CA GLY A 162 -2.88 -25.05 -13.09
C GLY A 162 -3.59 -24.93 -11.74
N ARG A 163 -4.56 -25.82 -11.45
CA ARG A 163 -5.20 -25.90 -10.12
C ARG A 163 -4.21 -26.34 -9.04
N ALA A 164 -3.41 -27.38 -9.30
CA ALA A 164 -2.44 -27.91 -8.33
C ALA A 164 -1.33 -26.90 -7.98
N GLU A 165 -0.87 -26.10 -8.95
CA GLU A 165 0.07 -24.99 -8.70
C GLU A 165 -0.60 -23.87 -7.87
N ALA A 166 -1.86 -23.52 -8.16
CA ALA A 166 -2.59 -22.53 -7.37
C ALA A 166 -2.80 -22.98 -5.92
N ASP A 167 -3.12 -24.26 -5.70
CA ASP A 167 -3.20 -24.84 -4.36
C ASP A 167 -1.86 -24.78 -3.62
N SER A 168 -0.76 -25.11 -4.31
CA SER A 168 0.61 -25.05 -3.76
C SER A 168 1.04 -23.61 -3.44
N ALA A 169 0.75 -22.67 -4.34
CA ALA A 169 1.06 -21.25 -4.18
C ALA A 169 0.26 -20.59 -3.05
N VAL A 170 -1.04 -20.89 -2.95
CA VAL A 170 -1.87 -20.40 -1.83
C VAL A 170 -1.43 -21.03 -0.51
N ALA A 171 -1.03 -22.30 -0.49
CA ALA A 171 -0.47 -22.93 0.71
C ALA A 171 0.86 -22.28 1.13
N ALA A 172 1.73 -21.92 0.18
CA ALA A 172 2.96 -21.16 0.44
C ALA A 172 2.66 -19.73 0.94
N ALA A 173 1.73 -19.02 0.30
CA ALA A 173 1.27 -17.70 0.72
C ALA A 173 0.74 -17.71 2.17
N LYS A 174 -0.13 -18.67 2.50
CA LYS A 174 -0.67 -18.86 3.86
C LYS A 174 0.43 -19.14 4.89
N ARG A 175 1.40 -20.02 4.59
CA ARG A 175 2.56 -20.28 5.47
C ARG A 175 3.41 -19.03 5.69
N LEU A 176 3.58 -18.18 4.68
CA LEU A 176 4.30 -16.91 4.75
C LEU A 176 3.49 -15.77 5.39
N GLY A 177 2.23 -16.00 5.73
CA GLY A 177 1.31 -14.99 6.27
C GLY A 177 0.76 -14.01 5.23
N ILE A 178 0.90 -14.27 3.93
CA ILE A 178 0.33 -13.44 2.87
C ILE A 178 -1.19 -13.70 2.84
N VAL A 179 -1.99 -12.68 3.13
CA VAL A 179 -3.44 -12.82 3.36
C VAL A 179 -4.28 -12.86 2.07
N PRO A 180 -5.51 -13.42 2.10
CA PRO A 180 -6.51 -13.25 1.05
C PRO A 180 -6.72 -11.78 0.64
N GLY A 181 -7.18 -11.56 -0.59
CA GLY A 181 -7.19 -10.25 -1.26
C GLY A 181 -5.83 -9.83 -1.85
N SER A 182 -4.74 -10.56 -1.52
CA SER A 182 -3.44 -10.40 -2.19
C SER A 182 -3.48 -10.99 -3.60
N THR A 183 -2.65 -10.45 -4.50
CA THR A 183 -2.43 -11.07 -5.83
C THR A 183 -1.36 -12.15 -5.72
N LEU A 184 -1.57 -13.30 -6.36
CA LEU A 184 -0.53 -14.32 -6.59
C LEU A 184 -0.24 -14.37 -8.09
N PHE A 185 1.03 -14.20 -8.47
CA PHE A 185 1.45 -14.19 -9.88
C PHE A 185 1.96 -15.56 -10.30
N TYR A 186 1.38 -16.11 -11.37
CA TYR A 186 2.00 -17.22 -12.09
C TYR A 186 3.03 -16.69 -13.10
N ASP A 187 4.22 -17.26 -13.12
CA ASP A 187 5.27 -16.96 -14.07
C ASP A 187 5.22 -17.96 -15.24
N LEU A 188 4.84 -17.47 -16.41
CA LEU A 188 4.81 -18.24 -17.66
C LEU A 188 5.76 -17.61 -18.70
N GLU A 189 6.98 -18.16 -18.73
CA GLU A 189 8.10 -17.78 -19.59
C GLU A 189 7.73 -17.76 -21.09
N GLY A 190 8.21 -16.74 -21.80
CA GLY A 190 7.72 -16.41 -23.15
C GLY A 190 7.93 -17.51 -24.20
N TYR A 191 6.83 -18.11 -24.65
CA TYR A 191 6.78 -19.32 -25.49
C TYR A 191 6.28 -19.04 -26.91
N ASP A 192 6.42 -20.01 -27.83
CA ASP A 192 5.81 -19.93 -29.16
C ASP A 192 4.27 -20.01 -29.07
N ASN A 193 3.60 -18.87 -29.27
CA ASN A 193 2.15 -18.80 -29.28
C ASN A 193 1.53 -19.12 -30.66
N THR A 194 2.33 -19.42 -31.69
CA THR A 194 1.81 -19.89 -32.99
C THR A 194 1.39 -21.35 -32.89
N ASN A 195 2.21 -22.22 -32.26
CA ASN A 195 1.87 -23.59 -31.93
C ASN A 195 0.56 -23.68 -31.13
N THR A 196 -0.49 -24.22 -31.76
CA THR A 196 -1.84 -24.27 -31.20
C THR A 196 -1.93 -25.13 -29.95
N HIS A 197 -1.34 -26.33 -29.92
CA HIS A 197 -1.43 -27.17 -28.71
C HIS A 197 -0.65 -26.58 -27.54
N CYS A 198 0.47 -25.91 -27.78
CA CYS A 198 1.21 -25.16 -26.76
C CYS A 198 0.40 -23.96 -26.24
N ARG A 199 -0.13 -23.12 -27.13
CA ARG A 199 -0.93 -21.94 -26.78
C ARG A 199 -2.21 -22.30 -26.02
N GLU A 200 -3.03 -23.20 -26.53
CA GLU A 200 -4.34 -23.50 -25.93
C GLU A 200 -4.18 -24.30 -24.62
N SER A 201 -3.16 -25.16 -24.48
CA SER A 201 -2.85 -25.81 -23.20
C SER A 201 -2.34 -24.80 -22.16
N ALA A 202 -1.49 -23.84 -22.55
CA ALA A 202 -1.06 -22.75 -21.68
C ALA A 202 -2.25 -21.88 -21.20
N LEU A 203 -3.14 -21.48 -22.11
CA LEU A 203 -4.35 -20.72 -21.74
C LEU A 203 -5.30 -21.54 -20.84
N ALA A 204 -5.42 -22.85 -21.08
CA ALA A 204 -6.20 -23.75 -20.23
C ALA A 204 -5.56 -23.94 -18.84
N PHE A 205 -4.23 -24.04 -18.75
CA PHE A 205 -3.49 -24.05 -17.50
C PHE A 205 -3.75 -22.76 -16.69
N LEU A 206 -3.57 -21.59 -17.32
CA LEU A 206 -3.80 -20.28 -16.68
C LEU A 206 -5.26 -20.08 -16.24
N THR A 207 -6.21 -20.71 -16.95
CA THR A 207 -7.62 -20.80 -16.55
C THR A 207 -7.81 -21.66 -15.29
N GLY A 208 -7.10 -22.79 -15.19
CA GLY A 208 -7.08 -23.65 -14.00
C GLY A 208 -6.52 -22.92 -12.77
N TRP A 209 -5.38 -22.24 -12.95
CA TRP A 209 -4.76 -21.37 -11.95
C TRP A 209 -5.73 -20.27 -11.49
N THR A 210 -6.21 -19.45 -12.42
CA THR A 210 -7.01 -18.26 -12.14
C THR A 210 -8.28 -18.60 -11.36
N ASN A 211 -9.01 -19.64 -11.78
CA ASN A 211 -10.22 -20.06 -11.07
C ASN A 211 -9.93 -20.57 -9.66
N ARG A 212 -8.80 -21.26 -9.43
CA ARG A 212 -8.46 -21.83 -8.11
C ARG A 212 -7.89 -20.80 -7.14
N VAL A 213 -7.08 -19.85 -7.63
CA VAL A 213 -6.61 -18.69 -6.87
C VAL A 213 -7.80 -17.85 -6.37
N ARG A 214 -8.72 -17.49 -7.28
CA ARG A 214 -9.97 -16.78 -6.93
C ARG A 214 -10.84 -17.56 -5.94
N ALA A 215 -11.00 -18.87 -6.14
CA ALA A 215 -11.77 -19.73 -5.23
C ALA A 215 -11.15 -19.89 -3.83
N GLN A 216 -9.88 -19.52 -3.62
CA GLN A 216 -9.27 -19.41 -2.30
C GLN A 216 -9.22 -17.97 -1.74
N GLY A 217 -9.87 -17.00 -2.41
CA GLY A 217 -9.97 -15.61 -1.97
C GLY A 217 -8.78 -14.72 -2.34
N TYR A 218 -7.94 -15.12 -3.30
CA TYR A 218 -6.78 -14.34 -3.78
C TYR A 218 -7.04 -13.82 -5.21
N LEU A 219 -6.37 -12.75 -5.62
CA LEU A 219 -6.42 -12.25 -6.99
C LEU A 219 -5.42 -13.03 -7.87
N SER A 220 -5.82 -13.35 -9.10
CA SER A 220 -4.97 -14.02 -10.09
C SER A 220 -4.13 -13.02 -10.84
N GLY A 221 -2.81 -13.13 -10.71
CA GLY A 221 -1.83 -12.45 -11.57
C GLY A 221 -1.20 -13.44 -12.55
N VAL A 222 -0.82 -12.96 -13.74
CA VAL A 222 0.04 -13.72 -14.67
C VAL A 222 1.15 -12.84 -15.22
N TYR A 223 2.39 -13.28 -15.05
CA TYR A 223 3.56 -12.79 -15.77
C TYR A 223 3.77 -13.58 -17.06
N SER A 224 4.02 -12.89 -18.17
CA SER A 224 4.48 -13.49 -19.42
C SER A 224 5.06 -12.43 -20.37
N SER A 225 5.74 -12.85 -21.44
CA SER A 225 6.25 -11.91 -22.44
C SER A 225 5.14 -11.24 -23.24
N ALA A 226 5.33 -9.95 -23.56
CA ALA A 226 4.37 -9.15 -24.31
C ALA A 226 3.97 -9.78 -25.65
N SER A 227 4.91 -10.39 -26.37
CA SER A 227 4.69 -11.00 -27.68
C SER A 227 4.06 -12.40 -27.63
N SER A 228 4.08 -13.07 -26.47
CA SER A 228 3.70 -14.48 -26.31
C SER A 228 2.37 -14.66 -25.55
N GLY A 229 2.44 -14.91 -24.24
CA GLY A 229 1.28 -15.18 -23.39
C GLY A 229 0.37 -13.97 -23.17
N ILE A 230 0.91 -12.75 -23.16
CA ILE A 230 0.12 -11.52 -22.98
C ILE A 230 -0.80 -11.28 -24.19
N VAL A 231 -0.27 -11.39 -25.42
CA VAL A 231 -1.08 -11.34 -26.66
C VAL A 231 -2.09 -12.48 -26.71
N ALA A 232 -1.74 -13.70 -26.28
CA ALA A 232 -2.67 -14.82 -26.23
C ALA A 232 -3.83 -14.60 -25.25
N LEU A 233 -3.54 -14.09 -24.05
CA LEU A 233 -4.55 -13.73 -23.04
C LEU A 233 -5.46 -12.58 -23.49
N ASP A 234 -4.90 -11.53 -24.09
CA ASP A 234 -5.69 -10.40 -24.59
C ASP A 234 -6.53 -10.77 -25.83
N LYS A 235 -6.03 -11.64 -26.71
CA LYS A 235 -6.83 -12.22 -27.79
C LYS A 235 -8.02 -12.98 -27.19
N ALA A 236 -7.80 -13.87 -26.21
CA ALA A 236 -8.86 -14.62 -25.54
C ALA A 236 -9.87 -13.71 -24.80
N ARG A 237 -9.40 -12.60 -24.20
CA ARG A 237 -10.24 -11.53 -23.61
C ARG A 237 -11.15 -10.92 -24.68
N ARG A 238 -10.56 -10.39 -25.76
CA ARG A 238 -11.30 -9.65 -26.81
C ARG A 238 -12.26 -10.53 -27.61
N THR A 239 -11.91 -11.79 -27.88
CA THR A 239 -12.79 -12.75 -28.55
C THR A 239 -13.78 -13.45 -27.61
N LYS A 240 -13.72 -13.19 -26.30
CA LYS A 240 -14.55 -13.84 -25.27
C LYS A 240 -14.51 -15.38 -25.35
N GLN A 241 -13.31 -15.94 -25.50
CA GLN A 241 -13.09 -17.38 -25.74
C GLN A 241 -13.65 -18.22 -24.59
N ARG A 242 -14.85 -18.81 -24.78
CA ARG A 242 -15.70 -19.44 -23.73
C ARG A 242 -15.00 -20.40 -22.77
N ALA A 243 -13.93 -21.06 -23.21
CA ALA A 243 -13.19 -22.04 -22.40
C ALA A 243 -12.02 -21.46 -21.61
N ILE A 244 -11.75 -20.15 -21.71
CA ILE A 244 -10.62 -19.47 -21.07
C ILE A 244 -11.13 -18.46 -20.03
N VAL A 245 -10.57 -18.49 -18.82
CA VAL A 245 -10.79 -17.46 -17.80
C VAL A 245 -9.50 -16.68 -17.62
N VAL A 246 -9.58 -15.38 -17.92
CA VAL A 246 -8.43 -14.47 -17.90
C VAL A 246 -8.16 -13.92 -16.48
N PRO A 247 -6.90 -13.63 -16.13
CA PRO A 247 -6.51 -13.21 -14.78
C PRO A 247 -7.01 -11.80 -14.42
N ASP A 248 -6.96 -11.48 -13.13
CA ASP A 248 -7.33 -10.15 -12.60
C ASP A 248 -6.27 -9.09 -12.93
N GLN A 249 -5.00 -9.51 -12.98
CA GLN A 249 -3.85 -8.64 -13.25
C GLN A 249 -2.88 -9.31 -14.22
N ILE A 250 -2.28 -8.52 -15.11
CA ILE A 250 -1.21 -8.96 -16.02
C ILE A 250 0.11 -8.27 -15.70
N TRP A 251 1.20 -9.02 -15.77
CA TRP A 251 2.56 -8.54 -15.60
C TRP A 251 3.33 -8.76 -16.92
N ILE A 252 3.53 -7.66 -17.64
CA ILE A 252 3.99 -7.68 -19.02
C ILE A 252 5.52 -7.66 -19.04
N ALA A 253 6.17 -8.74 -19.47
CA ALA A 253 7.61 -8.70 -19.75
C ALA A 253 7.84 -7.99 -21.09
N ARG A 254 8.34 -6.75 -21.02
CA ARG A 254 8.61 -5.88 -22.18
C ARG A 254 9.77 -4.95 -21.84
N TRP A 255 10.98 -5.39 -22.16
CA TRP A 255 12.21 -4.65 -21.87
C TRP A 255 12.45 -3.48 -22.84
N ASP A 256 11.58 -2.47 -22.79
CA ASP A 256 11.68 -1.24 -23.59
C ASP A 256 12.38 -0.08 -22.85
N GLY A 257 12.77 -0.26 -21.59
CA GLY A 257 13.39 0.76 -20.74
C GLY A 257 12.42 1.81 -20.19
N ILE A 258 11.15 1.80 -20.59
CA ILE A 258 10.17 2.84 -20.25
C ILE A 258 9.36 2.40 -19.03
N ALA A 259 9.55 3.09 -17.91
CA ALA A 259 8.85 2.85 -16.64
C ALA A 259 7.37 3.29 -16.67
N ASN A 260 6.55 2.53 -17.39
CA ASN A 260 5.09 2.63 -17.43
C ASN A 260 4.47 1.23 -17.61
N THR A 261 3.14 1.11 -17.66
CA THR A 261 2.43 -0.16 -17.94
C THR A 261 1.85 -0.25 -19.36
N SER A 262 2.36 0.57 -20.27
CA SER A 262 1.91 0.64 -21.67
C SER A 262 2.74 -0.28 -22.55
N THR A 263 2.14 -0.80 -23.64
CA THR A 263 2.82 -1.62 -24.63
C THR A 263 2.09 -1.58 -25.96
N THR A 264 2.78 -1.84 -27.08
CA THR A 264 2.17 -1.87 -28.42
C THR A 264 1.58 -3.23 -28.80
N TYR A 265 1.85 -4.28 -28.02
CA TYR A 265 1.38 -5.64 -28.30
C TYR A 265 -0.10 -5.88 -27.98
N ILE A 266 -0.70 -5.09 -27.09
CA ILE A 266 -2.12 -5.18 -26.74
C ILE A 266 -2.74 -3.77 -26.70
N PRO A 267 -4.03 -3.61 -27.02
CA PRO A 267 -4.74 -2.34 -26.87
C PRO A 267 -4.66 -1.77 -25.45
N GLU A 268 -4.69 -0.45 -25.33
CA GLU A 268 -4.41 0.25 -24.07
C GLU A 268 -5.54 0.14 -23.03
N ASP A 269 -6.76 -0.21 -23.45
CA ASP A 269 -7.91 -0.49 -22.58
C ASP A 269 -7.74 -1.79 -21.76
N GLY A 270 -7.01 -2.77 -22.30
CA GLY A 270 -6.93 -4.11 -21.72
C GLY A 270 -6.31 -4.08 -20.34
N TRP A 271 -7.06 -4.51 -19.31
CA TRP A 271 -6.62 -4.44 -17.90
C TRP A 271 -6.30 -3.02 -17.40
N ARG A 272 -6.95 -1.98 -17.94
CA ARG A 272 -6.88 -0.62 -17.39
C ARG A 272 -8.25 -0.08 -16.98
N PRO A 273 -8.31 0.79 -15.95
CA PRO A 273 -7.22 1.13 -15.02
C PRO A 273 -6.88 -0.03 -14.06
N GLY A 274 -5.70 -0.01 -13.45
CA GLY A 274 -5.44 -0.80 -12.23
C GLY A 274 -5.22 -2.31 -12.37
N GLY A 275 -5.03 -2.83 -13.59
CA GLY A 275 -4.83 -4.28 -13.83
C GLY A 275 -3.45 -4.65 -14.37
N ARG A 276 -2.46 -3.74 -14.39
CA ARG A 276 -1.16 -3.97 -15.06
C ARG A 276 0.07 -3.77 -14.19
N LEU A 277 1.09 -4.57 -14.48
CA LEU A 277 2.50 -4.35 -14.19
C LEU A 277 3.28 -4.48 -15.51
N LYS A 278 4.48 -3.90 -15.58
CA LYS A 278 5.42 -4.14 -16.68
C LYS A 278 6.83 -4.29 -16.14
N GLN A 279 7.48 -5.40 -16.48
CA GLN A 279 8.92 -5.56 -16.33
C GLN A 279 9.58 -4.83 -17.51
N TYR A 280 10.07 -3.61 -17.26
CA TYR A 280 10.54 -2.70 -18.30
C TYR A 280 12.05 -2.85 -18.59
N ARG A 281 12.78 -3.60 -17.76
CA ARG A 281 14.21 -3.89 -17.94
C ARG A 281 14.57 -5.19 -17.21
N GLY A 282 15.01 -6.21 -17.95
CA GLY A 282 15.50 -7.48 -17.41
C GLY A 282 16.91 -7.38 -16.79
N GLY A 283 17.47 -8.52 -16.39
CA GLY A 283 18.54 -8.67 -15.40
C GLY A 283 19.69 -7.68 -15.50
N HIS A 284 19.83 -6.86 -14.46
CA HIS A 284 20.89 -5.86 -14.32
C HIS A 284 21.19 -5.56 -12.86
N ASP A 285 22.41 -5.12 -12.57
CA ASP A 285 22.76 -4.66 -11.24
C ASP A 285 22.35 -3.20 -11.01
N GLU A 286 21.71 -2.95 -9.87
CA GLU A 286 21.61 -1.62 -9.28
C GLU A 286 22.30 -1.60 -7.90
N THR A 287 22.83 -0.44 -7.52
CA THR A 287 23.55 -0.27 -6.24
C THR A 287 22.98 0.92 -5.49
N TRP A 288 22.25 0.65 -4.41
CA TRP A 288 21.55 1.68 -3.63
C TRP A 288 22.08 1.72 -2.20
N GLY A 289 22.68 2.85 -1.80
CA GLY A 289 23.26 3.03 -0.47
C GLY A 289 24.43 2.08 -0.17
N GLY A 290 25.22 1.73 -1.18
CA GLY A 290 26.35 0.79 -1.08
C GLY A 290 25.97 -0.69 -1.20
N VAL A 291 24.67 -1.04 -1.26
CA VAL A 291 24.21 -2.43 -1.44
C VAL A 291 23.87 -2.66 -2.91
N ARG A 292 24.67 -3.50 -3.58
CA ARG A 292 24.42 -4.02 -4.94
C ARG A 292 23.44 -5.19 -4.91
N ILE A 293 22.51 -5.24 -5.85
CA ILE A 293 21.62 -6.38 -6.11
C ILE A 293 21.41 -6.47 -7.63
N ASN A 294 21.46 -7.67 -8.20
CA ASN A 294 21.02 -7.93 -9.56
C ASN A 294 19.50 -8.13 -9.57
N ILE A 295 18.79 -7.34 -10.37
CA ILE A 295 17.32 -7.22 -10.37
C ILE A 295 16.75 -7.17 -11.78
N ASP A 296 15.48 -7.49 -11.88
CA ASP A 296 14.59 -7.05 -12.94
C ASP A 296 13.80 -5.81 -12.44
N SER A 297 13.68 -4.77 -13.27
CA SER A 297 13.04 -3.50 -12.91
C SER A 297 11.62 -3.37 -13.46
N ASN A 298 10.70 -2.97 -12.59
CA ASN A 298 9.25 -3.07 -12.79
C ASN A 298 8.52 -1.75 -12.52
N TYR A 299 7.46 -1.50 -13.28
CA TYR A 299 6.51 -0.42 -12.99
C TYR A 299 5.09 -0.98 -12.83
N LEU A 300 4.36 -0.47 -11.84
CA LEU A 300 3.07 -0.97 -11.41
C LEU A 300 1.97 0.08 -11.58
N ASP A 301 0.78 -0.37 -11.98
CA ASP A 301 -0.46 0.40 -12.07
C ASP A 301 -1.62 -0.52 -11.65
N LEU A 302 -1.82 -0.63 -10.33
CA LEU A 302 -2.68 -1.63 -9.71
C LEU A 302 -3.79 -1.05 -8.83
N GLY A 303 -4.98 -1.65 -8.92
CA GLY A 303 -6.17 -1.27 -8.15
C GLY A 303 -6.59 0.17 -8.42
N GLN A 304 -6.80 0.94 -7.36
CA GLN A 304 -7.03 2.39 -7.45
C GLN A 304 -5.72 3.20 -7.56
N GLY A 305 -4.58 2.54 -7.78
CA GLY A 305 -3.26 3.17 -7.75
C GLY A 305 -2.84 3.65 -6.37
N SER A 306 -1.81 4.51 -6.32
CA SER A 306 -1.33 5.13 -5.08
C SER A 306 -2.14 6.36 -4.69
N VAL A 307 -3.38 6.14 -4.22
CA VAL A 307 -4.29 7.21 -3.75
C VAL A 307 -4.11 7.55 -2.27
N ALA A 308 -4.22 8.84 -1.95
CA ALA A 308 -4.27 9.34 -0.58
C ALA A 308 -5.72 9.57 -0.13
N ALA A 309 -6.07 9.12 1.07
CA ALA A 309 -7.35 9.47 1.67
C ALA A 309 -7.52 11.00 1.79
N ARG A 310 -8.78 11.44 1.81
CA ARG A 310 -9.13 12.82 2.17
C ARG A 310 -8.90 13.01 3.67
N GLU A 311 -8.23 14.10 4.03
CA GLU A 311 -8.12 14.56 5.41
C GLU A 311 -8.88 15.88 5.60
N THR A 312 -9.26 16.15 6.85
CA THR A 312 -10.01 17.34 7.25
C THR A 312 -9.31 17.94 8.47
N HIS A 313 -8.86 19.18 8.34
CA HIS A 313 -8.21 19.92 9.40
C HIS A 313 -9.21 20.87 10.07
N CYS A 314 -9.25 20.88 11.40
CA CYS A 314 -10.14 21.70 12.25
C CYS A 314 -11.56 21.99 11.69
N GLY A 315 -12.31 20.96 11.29
CA GLY A 315 -13.69 21.12 10.78
C GLY A 315 -13.82 21.64 9.34
N GLY A 316 -12.74 21.67 8.55
CA GLY A 316 -12.75 22.06 7.14
C GLY A 316 -11.79 23.20 6.78
N VAL A 317 -10.94 23.66 7.71
CA VAL A 317 -9.94 24.69 7.46
C VAL A 317 -8.96 24.22 6.38
N ARG A 318 -8.88 24.98 5.28
CA ARG A 318 -7.88 24.77 4.23
C ARG A 318 -6.48 25.03 4.80
N VAL A 319 -5.68 23.98 4.93
CA VAL A 319 -4.24 24.06 5.26
C VAL A 319 -3.33 23.85 4.04
N ASP A 320 -3.89 23.45 2.90
CA ASP A 320 -3.16 23.12 1.66
C ASP A 320 -2.94 24.33 0.76
N PHE A 321 -1.68 24.75 0.60
CA PHE A 321 -1.28 25.86 -0.25
C PHE A 321 -0.04 25.52 -1.07
N GLU A 322 -0.03 25.94 -2.34
CA GLU A 322 1.16 25.91 -3.22
C GLU A 322 2.20 26.97 -2.80
N ARG A 323 1.77 28.04 -2.13
CA ARG A 323 2.60 29.16 -1.69
C ARG A 323 2.25 29.58 -0.27
N TYR A 324 3.05 29.14 0.70
CA TYR A 324 2.99 29.66 2.07
C TYR A 324 3.72 31.01 2.13
N GLN A 325 3.04 32.04 2.63
CA GLN A 325 3.60 33.38 2.79
C GLN A 325 4.14 33.56 4.21
N ALA A 326 5.17 34.40 4.36
CA ALA A 326 5.52 34.90 5.69
C ALA A 326 4.37 35.76 6.24
N LEU A 327 3.88 35.45 7.44
CA LEU A 327 2.84 36.20 8.13
C LEU A 327 3.46 37.10 9.20
N GLN A 328 2.75 38.16 9.57
CA GLN A 328 3.16 39.09 10.63
C GLN A 328 1.93 39.62 11.35
N ALA A 329 2.13 40.21 12.54
CA ALA A 329 1.12 41.02 13.18
C ALA A 329 0.68 42.19 12.26
N PRO A 330 -0.58 42.65 12.33
CA PRO A 330 -1.04 43.77 11.52
C PRO A 330 -0.19 45.02 11.78
N THR A 331 0.15 45.72 10.70
CA THR A 331 0.74 47.07 10.72
C THR A 331 -0.13 47.99 9.87
N ALA A 332 0.07 49.30 9.98
CA ALA A 332 -0.54 50.25 9.04
C ALA A 332 -0.27 49.79 7.59
N GLY A 333 -1.32 49.73 6.77
CA GLY A 333 -1.24 49.28 5.37
C GLY A 333 -0.99 47.79 5.11
N ARG A 334 -0.80 46.91 6.12
CA ARG A 334 -0.50 45.48 5.87
C ARG A 334 -1.13 44.52 6.88
N VAL A 335 -1.98 43.63 6.36
CA VAL A 335 -2.63 42.53 7.09
C VAL A 335 -2.20 41.19 6.47
N ALA A 336 -2.01 40.16 7.30
CA ALA A 336 -1.67 38.81 6.84
C ALA A 336 -2.89 38.10 6.19
N PRO A 337 -2.71 37.28 5.12
CA PRO A 337 -3.82 36.62 4.44
C PRO A 337 -4.65 35.72 5.37
N ALA A 338 -5.92 36.07 5.59
CA ALA A 338 -6.76 35.46 6.62
C ALA A 338 -6.86 33.93 6.53
N ALA A 339 -6.91 33.37 5.32
CA ALA A 339 -6.90 31.91 5.10
C ALA A 339 -5.61 31.23 5.62
N GLN A 340 -4.44 31.85 5.44
CA GLN A 340 -3.17 31.30 5.95
C GLN A 340 -3.00 31.55 7.45
N VAL A 341 -3.54 32.65 7.98
CA VAL A 341 -3.62 32.86 9.43
C VAL A 341 -4.53 31.81 10.08
N MET A 342 -5.68 31.49 9.47
CA MET A 342 -6.60 30.46 9.96
C MET A 342 -5.98 29.05 9.87
N ALA A 343 -5.23 28.77 8.81
CA ALA A 343 -4.42 27.55 8.70
C ALA A 343 -3.34 27.46 9.79
N LEU A 344 -2.68 28.57 10.11
CA LEU A 344 -1.69 28.63 11.21
C LEU A 344 -2.35 28.41 12.57
N GLN A 345 -3.48 29.07 12.84
CA GLN A 345 -4.29 28.85 14.04
C GLN A 345 -4.66 27.36 14.17
N CYS A 346 -5.20 26.76 13.10
CA CYS A 346 -5.60 25.35 13.08
C CYS A 346 -4.43 24.39 13.33
N LEU A 347 -3.33 24.51 12.58
CA LEU A 347 -2.18 23.62 12.73
C LEU A 347 -1.52 23.76 14.12
N LEU A 348 -1.54 24.95 14.74
CA LEU A 348 -1.10 25.12 16.13
C LEU A 348 -2.10 24.56 17.14
N THR A 349 -3.41 24.53 16.86
CA THR A 349 -4.39 23.78 17.66
C THR A 349 -4.14 22.28 17.56
N GLU A 350 -3.82 21.76 16.38
CA GLU A 350 -3.47 20.34 16.17
C GLU A 350 -2.11 19.94 16.78
N GLN A 351 -1.28 20.89 17.20
CA GLN A 351 -0.11 20.65 18.07
C GLN A 351 -0.41 20.88 19.57
N GLY A 352 -1.64 21.25 19.95
CA GLY A 352 -2.04 21.53 21.33
C GLY A 352 -1.64 22.92 21.86
N ILE A 353 -1.14 23.81 20.99
CA ILE A 353 -0.50 25.09 21.36
C ILE A 353 -1.46 26.28 21.22
N TYR A 354 -2.43 26.23 20.29
CA TYR A 354 -3.41 27.31 20.11
C TYR A 354 -4.81 26.92 20.60
N THR A 355 -5.31 27.65 21.59
CA THR A 355 -6.62 27.48 22.25
C THR A 355 -7.57 28.65 21.99
N GLY A 356 -7.45 29.30 20.83
CA GLY A 356 -8.37 30.36 20.39
C GLY A 356 -9.39 29.86 19.36
N ARG A 357 -10.42 30.67 19.09
CA ARG A 357 -11.29 30.43 17.93
C ARG A 357 -10.46 30.55 16.64
N LEU A 358 -10.87 29.84 15.59
CA LEU A 358 -10.28 29.93 14.26
C LEU A 358 -11.02 31.03 13.50
N HIS A 359 -10.33 32.15 13.24
CA HIS A 359 -10.95 33.39 12.73
C HIS A 359 -10.04 34.20 11.79
N GLY A 360 -8.84 33.69 11.46
CA GLY A 360 -7.97 34.30 10.44
C GLY A 360 -7.33 35.64 10.80
N THR A 361 -7.38 36.08 12.07
CA THR A 361 -6.78 37.36 12.50
C THR A 361 -5.55 37.12 13.36
N TYR A 362 -4.42 37.75 13.01
CA TYR A 362 -3.12 37.53 13.66
C TYR A 362 -3.01 38.34 14.97
N ASN A 363 -3.72 37.87 16.00
CA ASN A 363 -3.89 38.58 17.27
C ASN A 363 -2.85 38.19 18.34
N THR A 364 -2.92 38.84 19.51
CA THR A 364 -2.03 38.60 20.65
C THR A 364 -2.07 37.16 21.18
N ARG A 365 -3.22 36.46 21.09
CA ARG A 365 -3.31 35.03 21.46
C ARG A 365 -2.54 34.17 20.47
N LEU A 366 -2.62 34.45 19.16
CA LEU A 366 -1.82 33.74 18.16
C LEU A 366 -0.32 34.05 18.31
N ILE A 367 0.07 35.28 18.64
CA ILE A 367 1.47 35.64 18.91
C ILE A 367 2.05 34.82 20.08
N LYS A 368 1.27 34.56 21.15
CA LYS A 368 1.74 33.66 22.23
C LYS A 368 2.04 32.24 21.72
N ALA A 369 1.15 31.67 20.90
CA ALA A 369 1.31 30.35 20.29
C ALA A 369 2.47 30.29 19.27
N VAL A 370 2.65 31.33 18.45
CA VAL A 370 3.78 31.49 17.52
C VAL A 370 5.10 31.53 18.28
N ASN A 371 5.19 32.33 19.34
CA ASN A 371 6.37 32.44 20.17
C ASN A 371 6.70 31.12 20.90
N GLN A 372 5.68 30.33 21.25
CA GLN A 372 5.86 28.98 21.82
C GLN A 372 6.42 28.00 20.80
N TRP A 373 5.80 27.88 19.61
CA TRP A 373 6.30 27.02 18.54
C TRP A 373 7.74 27.36 18.13
N GLN A 374 8.08 28.65 18.09
CA GLN A 374 9.45 29.10 17.80
C GLN A 374 10.46 28.55 18.81
N ARG A 375 10.16 28.58 20.12
CA ARG A 375 11.03 27.99 21.16
C ARG A 375 11.15 26.47 20.99
N GLU A 376 10.03 25.76 20.88
CA GLU A 376 9.98 24.30 20.75
C GLU A 376 10.69 23.80 19.49
N ALA A 377 10.60 24.54 18.38
CA ALA A 377 11.27 24.22 17.12
C ALA A 377 12.73 24.71 17.03
N GLY A 378 13.29 25.31 18.09
CA GLY A 378 14.67 25.83 18.12
C GLY A 378 14.90 26.98 17.11
N GLN A 379 13.98 27.94 17.04
CA GLN A 379 14.00 29.06 16.09
C GLN A 379 13.94 30.41 16.83
N PRO A 380 14.47 31.49 16.23
CA PRO A 380 14.38 32.84 16.81
C PRO A 380 12.93 33.23 17.12
N VAL A 381 12.71 33.66 18.36
CA VAL A 381 11.37 34.07 18.84
C VAL A 381 11.06 35.47 18.33
N SER A 382 9.97 35.64 17.59
CA SER A 382 9.54 36.92 17.05
C SER A 382 8.04 36.93 16.75
N ARG A 383 7.44 38.12 16.70
CA ARG A 383 6.02 38.28 16.30
C ARG A 383 5.72 37.86 14.85
N SER A 384 6.73 37.53 14.04
CA SER A 384 6.61 37.15 12.63
C SER A 384 6.67 35.63 12.44
N TRP A 385 5.85 35.12 11.53
CA TRP A 385 5.81 33.71 11.15
C TRP A 385 6.45 33.52 9.78
N THR A 386 7.68 33.03 9.76
CA THR A 386 8.51 32.91 8.57
C THR A 386 8.28 31.60 7.80
N HIS A 387 8.84 31.50 6.60
CA HIS A 387 8.99 30.23 5.88
C HIS A 387 9.64 29.12 6.73
N LYS A 388 10.61 29.46 7.61
CA LYS A 388 11.27 28.51 8.52
C LYS A 388 10.30 27.91 9.54
N ASN A 389 9.33 28.72 9.99
CA ASN A 389 8.28 28.30 10.92
C ASN A 389 7.23 27.43 10.21
N TRP A 390 6.83 27.81 8.98
CA TRP A 390 5.95 26.97 8.15
C TRP A 390 6.56 25.59 7.86
N MET A 391 7.84 25.53 7.49
CA MET A 391 8.54 24.27 7.23
C MET A 391 8.56 23.36 8.47
N SER A 392 8.86 23.91 9.66
CA SER A 392 8.90 23.10 10.88
C SER A 392 7.53 22.60 11.29
N LEU A 393 6.50 23.47 11.26
CA LEU A 393 5.13 23.10 11.65
C LEU A 393 4.53 22.07 10.69
N THR A 394 4.68 22.26 9.38
CA THR A 394 4.14 21.31 8.39
C THR A 394 4.91 19.98 8.34
N ALA A 395 6.19 19.96 8.75
CA ALA A 395 6.96 18.73 8.93
C ALA A 395 6.79 18.05 10.31
N ALA A 396 6.06 18.65 11.25
CA ALA A 396 5.88 18.15 12.62
C ALA A 396 5.10 16.83 12.69
N GLY A 397 5.31 16.03 13.74
CA GLY A 397 4.70 14.70 13.91
C GLY A 397 5.51 13.52 13.33
N PRO A 398 4.89 12.32 13.22
CA PRO A 398 5.56 11.06 12.85
C PRO A 398 6.36 11.11 11.54
N ARG A 399 7.37 10.25 11.38
CA ARG A 399 8.28 10.23 10.22
C ARG A 399 8.48 8.79 9.72
N ALA A 400 8.37 8.63 8.41
CA ALA A 400 8.56 7.38 7.67
C ALA A 400 9.37 7.69 6.40
N VAL A 401 9.88 6.67 5.71
CA VAL A 401 10.52 6.88 4.41
C VAL A 401 9.44 7.09 3.35
N LEU A 402 9.52 8.18 2.60
CA LEU A 402 8.60 8.49 1.50
C LEU A 402 9.36 8.64 0.18
N LYS A 403 8.76 8.12 -0.90
CA LYS A 403 9.30 8.08 -2.26
C LYS A 403 8.16 7.91 -3.27
N HIS A 404 8.47 7.87 -4.57
CA HIS A 404 7.48 7.63 -5.62
C HIS A 404 6.55 6.43 -5.31
N GLY A 405 5.24 6.62 -5.43
CA GLY A 405 4.21 5.64 -5.07
C GLY A 405 3.79 5.62 -3.60
N SER A 406 4.42 6.41 -2.72
CA SER A 406 3.90 6.64 -1.35
C SER A 406 2.64 7.51 -1.38
N ALA A 407 1.72 7.32 -0.44
CA ALA A 407 0.51 8.16 -0.35
C ALA A 407 0.05 8.39 1.10
N GLY A 408 -0.71 9.47 1.32
CA GLY A 408 -1.37 9.81 2.61
C GLY A 408 -0.86 11.10 3.28
N THR A 409 -1.36 11.38 4.48
CA THR A 409 -1.06 12.59 5.29
C THR A 409 0.43 12.91 5.42
N MET A 410 1.29 11.89 5.50
CA MET A 410 2.74 12.08 5.60
C MET A 410 3.35 12.67 4.32
N VAL A 411 2.80 12.33 3.15
CA VAL A 411 3.17 12.93 1.86
C VAL A 411 2.63 14.35 1.77
N ARG A 412 1.38 14.61 2.21
CA ARG A 412 0.82 15.97 2.27
C ARG A 412 1.72 16.89 3.10
N ARG A 413 2.13 16.45 4.30
CA ARG A 413 3.11 17.15 5.15
C ARG A 413 4.43 17.46 4.44
N VAL A 414 4.99 16.52 3.66
CA VAL A 414 6.17 16.80 2.81
C VAL A 414 5.87 17.86 1.76
N GLN A 415 4.75 17.75 1.02
CA GLN A 415 4.39 18.69 -0.04
C GLN A 415 4.18 20.11 0.52
N ARG A 416 3.48 20.24 1.65
CA ARG A 416 3.34 21.50 2.41
C ARG A 416 4.70 22.09 2.80
N ALA A 417 5.59 21.29 3.38
CA ALA A 417 6.92 21.72 3.81
C ALA A 417 7.83 22.12 2.64
N LEU A 418 7.72 21.46 1.48
CA LEU A 418 8.44 21.81 0.26
C LEU A 418 7.96 23.15 -0.33
N ASN A 419 6.64 23.39 -0.37
CA ASN A 419 6.07 24.67 -0.79
C ASN A 419 6.46 25.82 0.14
N ALA A 420 6.58 25.56 1.46
CA ALA A 420 7.11 26.52 2.41
C ALA A 420 8.60 26.81 2.18
N ALA A 421 9.41 25.79 1.90
CA ALA A 421 10.85 25.90 1.67
C ALA A 421 11.21 26.61 0.34
N ARG A 422 10.49 26.25 -0.73
CA ARG A 422 10.73 26.67 -2.12
C ARG A 422 9.40 27.09 -2.76
N PRO A 423 8.91 28.32 -2.55
CA PRO A 423 7.64 28.78 -3.12
C PRO A 423 7.54 28.74 -4.66
N ALA A 424 8.68 28.66 -5.36
CA ALA A 424 8.77 28.45 -6.80
C ALA A 424 8.57 26.98 -7.25
N ALA A 425 8.49 26.03 -6.31
CA ALA A 425 8.12 24.64 -6.62
C ALA A 425 6.61 24.46 -6.82
N ALA A 426 5.80 25.23 -6.08
CA ALA A 426 4.35 25.34 -6.23
C ALA A 426 3.60 24.02 -6.49
N ILE A 427 3.98 22.93 -5.79
CA ILE A 427 3.41 21.62 -6.06
C ILE A 427 2.03 21.47 -5.40
N ALA A 428 1.08 20.93 -6.15
CA ALA A 428 -0.24 20.59 -5.62
C ALA A 428 -0.10 19.60 -4.44
N VAL A 429 -0.80 19.86 -3.33
CA VAL A 429 -0.79 18.97 -2.17
C VAL A 429 -1.78 17.82 -2.36
N THR A 430 -1.46 16.93 -3.30
CA THR A 430 -2.29 15.78 -3.68
C THR A 430 -2.33 14.70 -2.59
N GLY A 431 -1.29 14.60 -1.77
CA GLY A 431 -1.03 13.50 -0.86
C GLY A 431 -0.46 12.25 -1.54
N THR A 432 -0.26 12.26 -2.85
CA THR A 432 0.37 11.17 -3.61
C THR A 432 1.77 11.61 -4.04
N PHE A 433 2.76 10.77 -3.75
CA PHE A 433 4.15 11.05 -4.05
C PHE A 433 4.45 10.54 -5.46
N GLU A 434 4.39 11.45 -6.43
CA GLU A 434 4.54 11.18 -7.86
C GLU A 434 5.82 11.84 -8.42
N ALA A 435 5.95 11.91 -9.75
CA ALA A 435 7.07 12.56 -10.42
C ALA A 435 7.27 14.04 -10.00
N THR A 436 6.19 14.81 -9.85
CA THR A 436 6.21 16.23 -9.42
C THR A 436 6.85 16.38 -8.03
N THR A 437 6.40 15.58 -7.07
CA THR A 437 6.90 15.57 -5.69
C THR A 437 8.33 15.02 -5.64
N THR A 438 8.66 14.01 -6.46
CA THR A 438 10.03 13.48 -6.59
C THR A 438 11.00 14.54 -7.10
N ALA A 439 10.62 15.32 -8.12
CA ALA A 439 11.43 16.44 -8.63
C ALA A 439 11.58 17.56 -7.60
N ALA A 440 10.52 17.91 -6.88
CA ALA A 440 10.56 18.89 -5.80
C ALA A 440 11.49 18.47 -4.66
N VAL A 441 11.46 17.20 -4.25
CA VAL A 441 12.37 16.62 -3.24
C VAL A 441 13.82 16.63 -3.74
N LYS A 442 14.10 16.19 -4.97
CA LYS A 442 15.47 16.24 -5.54
C LYS A 442 16.01 17.68 -5.58
N GLY A 443 15.20 18.64 -6.04
CA GLY A 443 15.57 20.05 -6.07
C GLY A 443 15.75 20.68 -4.68
N TYR A 444 15.00 20.22 -3.68
CA TYR A 444 15.23 20.60 -2.28
C TYR A 444 16.51 19.99 -1.73
N GLN A 445 16.74 18.70 -1.91
CA GLN A 445 17.97 17.99 -1.51
C GLN A 445 19.21 18.67 -2.10
N LYS A 446 19.21 18.99 -3.40
CA LYS A 446 20.27 19.76 -4.07
C LYS A 446 20.52 21.10 -3.37
N LYS A 447 19.46 21.84 -3.03
CA LYS A 447 19.54 23.17 -2.42
C LYS A 447 20.11 23.14 -0.99
N VAL A 448 19.90 22.05 -0.23
CA VAL A 448 20.38 21.91 1.16
C VAL A 448 21.58 20.95 1.32
N GLY A 449 22.30 20.64 0.23
CA GLY A 449 23.51 19.81 0.27
C GLY A 449 23.30 18.32 0.57
N LEU A 450 22.08 17.81 0.39
CA LEU A 450 21.77 16.39 0.56
C LEU A 450 21.88 15.61 -0.76
N PRO A 451 22.18 14.29 -0.73
CA PRO A 451 22.10 13.42 -1.89
C PRO A 451 20.72 13.49 -2.57
N GLN A 452 20.70 13.68 -3.88
CA GLN A 452 19.50 13.94 -4.69
C GLN A 452 18.73 12.64 -5.03
N SER A 453 18.44 11.82 -4.02
CA SER A 453 17.76 10.53 -4.18
C SER A 453 16.31 10.68 -4.66
N GLY A 454 15.64 11.77 -4.29
CA GLY A 454 14.18 11.89 -4.40
C GLY A 454 13.43 11.13 -3.30
N VAL A 455 14.15 10.54 -2.34
CA VAL A 455 13.60 9.79 -1.20
C VAL A 455 13.70 10.66 0.06
N VAL A 456 12.57 10.92 0.71
CA VAL A 456 12.49 11.62 2.00
C VAL A 456 12.74 10.61 3.11
N GLU A 457 14.01 10.42 3.47
CA GLU A 457 14.42 9.68 4.66
C GLU A 457 14.75 10.63 5.85
N GLY A 458 15.33 10.10 6.93
CA GLY A 458 15.55 10.80 8.19
C GLY A 458 16.43 12.06 8.11
N ARG A 459 17.46 12.13 7.26
CA ARG A 459 18.23 13.37 7.05
C ARG A 459 17.35 14.43 6.39
N THR A 460 16.61 14.07 5.35
CA THR A 460 15.69 14.99 4.64
C THR A 460 14.60 15.52 5.58
N TRP A 461 13.95 14.66 6.36
CA TRP A 461 12.99 15.06 7.40
C TRP A 461 13.59 16.00 8.46
N ARG A 462 14.84 15.78 8.88
CA ARG A 462 15.50 16.68 9.85
C ARG A 462 15.78 18.06 9.27
N HIS A 463 16.08 18.17 7.97
CA HIS A 463 16.30 19.48 7.32
C HIS A 463 14.99 20.26 7.18
N LEU A 464 13.90 19.59 6.75
CA LEU A 464 12.56 20.20 6.70
C LEU A 464 12.11 20.66 8.10
N ALA A 465 12.22 19.80 9.11
CA ALA A 465 11.80 20.13 10.48
C ALA A 465 12.66 21.24 11.14
N LYS A 466 13.94 21.37 10.80
CA LYS A 466 14.79 22.49 11.22
C LYS A 466 14.59 23.76 10.36
N GLY A 467 13.81 23.69 9.28
CA GLY A 467 13.59 24.80 8.36
C GLY A 467 14.81 25.20 7.51
N VAL A 468 15.70 24.25 7.19
CA VAL A 468 16.86 24.49 6.32
C VAL A 468 16.37 24.59 4.86
N ARG A 469 16.76 25.63 4.12
CA ARG A 469 16.21 26.00 2.80
C ARG A 469 17.19 26.77 1.91
#